data_AF-A0A963MXN8-F1
#
_entry.id   AF-A0A963MXN8-F1
#
_cell.length_a   1.000
_cell.length_b   1.000
_cell.length_c   1.000
_cell.angle_alpha   90.00
_cell.angle_beta   90.00
_cell.angle_gamma   90.00
#
_symmetry.space_group_name_H-M   'P 1'
#
loop_
_entity.id
_entity.type
_entity.pdbx_description
1 polymer ?
#
loop_
_entity_poly.entity_id
_entity_poly.type
_entity_poly.pdbx_seq_one_letter_code
_entity_poly.pdbx_strand_id
1 'polypeptide(L)'
;MTHYTDASGSRQPDRRRDSDLRARIDEALAIVRPFFEAESQWNGHSLDHMAYRRLRDEMPDLSQAEVHVLVVVAARIFGGGAH
;
A
#
# COMPACT_ATOMS: atom_id res chain seq x y z
N MET A 1 -9.67 -21.13 -25.17
CA MET A 1 -9.09 -20.09 -24.31
C MET A 1 -7.59 -20.10 -24.57
N THR A 2 -7.14 -19.23 -25.47
CA THR A 2 -5.85 -19.34 -26.14
C THR A 2 -4.75 -18.73 -25.25
N HIS A 3 -3.83 -19.57 -24.77
CA HIS A 3 -2.61 -19.09 -24.12
C HIS A 3 -1.61 -18.70 -25.22
N TYR A 4 -1.06 -17.48 -25.15
CA TYR A 4 -0.03 -17.02 -26.09
C TYR A 4 1.33 -17.06 -25.41
N THR A 5 2.27 -17.76 -26.03
CA THR A 5 3.67 -17.85 -25.63
C THR A 5 4.45 -16.80 -26.43
N ASP A 6 5.12 -15.88 -25.75
CA ASP A 6 6.08 -14.97 -26.39
C ASP A 6 7.40 -15.70 -26.69
N ALA A 7 8.11 -15.23 -27.73
CA ALA A 7 9.30 -15.86 -28.30
C ALA A 7 10.52 -15.95 -27.35
N SER A 8 10.45 -15.38 -26.14
CA SER A 8 11.55 -15.36 -25.17
C SER A 8 11.45 -16.42 -24.05
N GLY A 9 10.43 -17.29 -24.04
CA GLY A 9 10.33 -18.41 -23.08
C GLY A 9 10.22 -18.01 -21.59
N SER A 10 10.21 -16.71 -21.30
CA SER A 10 10.06 -16.16 -19.96
C SER A 10 8.57 -15.97 -19.69
N ARG A 11 8.03 -16.68 -18.69
CA ARG A 11 6.67 -16.50 -18.17
C ARG A 11 6.55 -15.09 -17.58
N GLN A 12 6.32 -14.09 -18.44
CA GLN A 12 6.03 -12.73 -18.00
C GLN A 12 4.76 -12.81 -17.14
N PRO A 13 4.77 -12.28 -15.91
CA PRO A 13 3.56 -12.23 -15.10
C PRO A 13 2.50 -11.48 -15.90
N ASP A 14 1.31 -12.08 -15.96
CA ASP A 14 0.12 -11.50 -16.57
C ASP A 14 -0.03 -10.06 -16.07
N ARG A 15 0.21 -9.08 -16.94
CA ARG A 15 0.22 -7.64 -16.58
C ARG A 15 -1.07 -7.19 -15.88
N ARG A 16 -2.16 -7.95 -16.00
CA ARG A 16 -3.44 -7.66 -15.33
C ARG A 16 -3.39 -7.96 -13.82
N ARG A 17 -2.70 -9.02 -13.40
CA ARG A 17 -2.45 -9.29 -11.96
C ARG A 17 -1.63 -8.19 -11.29
N ASP A 18 -0.67 -7.62 -12.00
CA ASP A 18 0.13 -6.49 -11.49
C ASP A 18 -0.71 -5.20 -11.34
N SER A 19 -1.75 -5.05 -12.16
CA SER A 19 -2.64 -3.89 -12.16
C SER A 19 -3.56 -3.88 -10.94
N ASP A 20 -4.12 -5.05 -10.57
CA ASP A 20 -4.96 -5.22 -9.38
C ASP A 20 -4.19 -4.94 -8.10
N LEU A 21 -2.97 -5.49 -7.99
CA LEU A 21 -2.10 -5.25 -6.84
C LEU A 21 -1.72 -3.78 -6.70
N ARG A 22 -1.35 -3.12 -7.82
CA ARG A 22 -1.04 -1.68 -7.80
C ARG A 22 -2.25 -0.84 -7.40
N ALA A 23 -3.45 -1.16 -7.89
CA ALA A 23 -4.66 -0.44 -7.52
C ALA A 23 -4.95 -0.57 -6.02
N ARG A 24 -4.82 -1.78 -5.45
CA ARG A 24 -4.96 -2.03 -4.00
C ARG A 24 -3.93 -1.24 -3.18
N ILE A 25 -2.69 -1.16 -3.65
CA ILE A 25 -1.64 -0.37 -2.98
C ILE A 25 -1.96 1.12 -3.04
N ASP A 26 -2.38 1.63 -4.20
CA ASP A 26 -2.73 3.05 -4.37
C ASP A 26 -3.91 3.45 -3.47
N GLU A 27 -4.94 2.59 -3.39
CA GLU A 27 -6.08 2.75 -2.49
C GLU A 27 -5.64 2.76 -1.02
N ALA A 28 -4.83 1.77 -0.60
CA ALA A 28 -4.27 1.72 0.75
C ALA A 28 -3.48 3.00 1.09
N LEU A 29 -2.66 3.47 0.16
CA LEU A 29 -1.86 4.69 0.32
C LEU A 29 -2.75 5.93 0.42
N ALA A 30 -3.84 6.01 -0.35
CA ALA A 30 -4.80 7.11 -0.26
C ALA A 30 -5.51 7.16 1.10
N ILE A 31 -5.85 5.99 1.67
CA ILE A 31 -6.47 5.88 3.01
C ILE A 31 -5.52 6.36 4.11
N VAL A 32 -4.26 5.93 4.05
CA VAL A 32 -3.29 6.25 5.11
C VAL A 32 -2.64 7.63 4.93
N ARG A 33 -2.61 8.18 3.70
CA ARG A 33 -2.06 9.52 3.38
C ARG A 33 -2.46 10.61 4.37
N PRO A 34 -3.74 10.87 4.67
CA PRO A 34 -4.13 11.98 5.56
C PRO A 34 -3.58 11.86 6.98
N PHE A 35 -3.16 10.66 7.43
CA PHE A 35 -2.56 10.45 8.74
C PHE A 35 -1.07 10.82 8.78
N PHE A 36 -0.41 10.91 7.61
CA PHE A 36 1.00 11.23 7.49
C PHE A 36 1.28 12.63 6.92
N GLU A 37 0.26 13.40 6.53
CA GLU A 37 0.42 14.80 6.15
C GLU A 37 0.76 15.64 7.40
N ALA A 38 1.72 16.57 7.26
CA ALA A 38 2.32 17.33 8.37
C ALA A 38 1.29 18.14 9.19
N GLU A 39 0.17 18.53 8.59
CA GLU A 39 -0.93 19.24 9.26
C GLU A 39 -1.79 18.31 10.15
N SER A 40 -1.73 17.00 9.93
CA SER A 40 -2.43 15.97 10.70
C SER A 40 -1.55 15.26 11.72
N GLN A 41 -0.29 15.69 11.91
CA GLN A 41 0.53 15.20 13.02
C GLN A 41 -0.19 15.54 14.33
N TRP A 42 -0.85 14.53 14.91
CA TRP A 42 -1.36 14.60 16.28
C TRP A 42 -0.16 14.64 17.23
N ASN A 43 0.34 15.86 17.43
CA ASN A 43 1.14 16.25 18.58
C ASN A 43 2.44 15.44 18.79
N GLY A 44 3.11 15.04 17.70
CA GLY A 44 4.39 14.31 17.75
C GLY A 44 4.29 12.82 18.08
N HIS A 45 3.08 12.25 18.13
CA HIS A 45 2.88 10.80 18.25
C HIS A 45 2.65 10.17 16.88
N SER A 46 3.41 9.11 16.56
CA SER A 46 3.21 8.32 15.34
C SER A 46 1.78 7.78 15.28
N LEU A 47 1.01 8.20 14.28
CA LEU A 47 -0.36 7.75 14.02
C LEU A 47 -0.44 6.33 13.43
N ASP A 48 0.65 5.55 13.54
CA ASP A 48 0.78 4.17 13.07
C ASP A 48 -0.41 3.28 13.46
N HIS A 49 -0.86 3.37 14.72
CA HIS A 49 -1.98 2.55 15.20
C HIS A 49 -3.34 2.99 14.61
N MET A 50 -3.53 4.28 14.34
CA MET A 50 -4.75 4.81 13.72
C MET A 50 -4.78 4.46 12.22
N ALA A 51 -3.65 4.62 11.53
CA ALA A 51 -3.48 4.21 10.14
C ALA A 51 -3.70 2.70 9.99
N TYR A 52 -3.12 1.88 10.87
CA TYR A 52 -3.32 0.43 10.90
C TYR A 52 -4.79 0.06 11.10
N ARG A 53 -5.47 0.70 12.05
CA ARG A 53 -6.89 0.43 12.33
C ARG A 53 -7.76 0.84 11.15
N ARG A 54 -7.54 2.02 10.56
CA ARG A 54 -8.33 2.51 9.43
C ARG A 54 -8.12 1.64 8.19
N LEU A 55 -6.88 1.24 7.91
CA LEU A 55 -6.56 0.35 6.80
C LEU A 55 -7.22 -1.03 6.94
N ARG A 56 -7.26 -1.58 8.16
CA ARG A 56 -7.91 -2.86 8.44
C ARG A 56 -9.44 -2.80 8.37
N ASP A 57 -10.02 -1.64 8.63
CA ASP A 57 -11.46 -1.39 8.53
C ASP A 57 -11.91 -1.29 7.06
N GLU A 58 -11.16 -0.56 6.24
CA GLU A 58 -11.45 -0.39 4.81
C GLU A 58 -11.02 -1.61 3.97
N MET A 59 -9.97 -2.31 4.38
CA MET A 59 -9.41 -3.46 3.65
C MET A 59 -9.32 -4.71 4.55
N PRO A 60 -10.46 -5.33 4.92
CA PRO A 60 -10.48 -6.50 5.80
C PRO A 60 -9.91 -7.78 5.15
N ASP A 61 -9.74 -7.77 3.83
CA ASP A 61 -9.14 -8.87 3.04
C ASP A 61 -7.62 -8.99 3.26
N LEU A 62 -6.97 -7.92 3.75
CA LEU A 62 -5.54 -7.88 3.96
C LEU A 62 -5.14 -8.61 5.26
N SER A 63 -4.07 -9.40 5.17
CA SER A 63 -3.45 -10.00 6.34
C SER A 63 -2.77 -8.94 7.21
N GLN A 64 -2.63 -9.21 8.51
CA GLN A 64 -1.92 -8.35 9.46
C GLN A 64 -0.50 -8.00 8.98
N ALA A 65 0.21 -8.94 8.35
CA ALA A 65 1.54 -8.71 7.80
C ALA A 65 1.51 -7.70 6.63
N GLU A 66 0.52 -7.79 5.75
CA GLU A 66 0.36 -6.89 4.61
C GLU A 66 -0.01 -5.48 5.06
N VAL A 67 -0.95 -5.36 6.00
CA VAL A 67 -1.31 -4.07 6.63
C VAL A 67 -0.08 -3.44 7.28
N HIS A 68 0.74 -4.21 8.01
CA HIS A 68 1.95 -3.70 8.62
C HIS A 68 2.97 -3.20 7.58
N VAL A 69 3.23 -3.98 6.52
CA VAL A 69 4.14 -3.57 5.44
C VAL A 69 3.66 -2.29 4.76
N LEU A 70 2.36 -2.17 4.47
CA LEU A 70 1.78 -0.98 3.85
C LEU A 70 1.95 0.27 4.73
N VAL A 71 1.70 0.15 6.04
CA VAL A 71 1.89 1.27 6.99
C VAL A 71 3.36 1.67 7.07
N VAL A 72 4.30 0.72 7.16
CA VAL A 72 5.75 1.00 7.19
C VAL A 72 6.22 1.65 5.90
N VAL A 73 5.73 1.19 4.74
CA VAL A 73 6.06 1.77 3.44
C VAL A 73 5.49 3.19 3.33
N ALA A 74 4.23 3.41 3.74
CA ALA A 74 3.62 4.73 3.78
C ALA A 74 4.40 5.69 4.68
N ALA A 75 4.77 5.25 5.89
CA ALA A 75 5.59 6.02 6.82
C ALA A 75 6.95 6.40 6.23
N ARG A 76 7.55 5.55 5.38
CA ARG A 76 8.79 5.88 4.66
C ARG A 76 8.55 6.88 3.53
N ILE A 77 7.48 6.72 2.76
CA ILE A 77 7.14 7.59 1.62
C ILE A 77 6.80 9.01 2.12
N PHE A 78 5.99 9.11 3.17
CA PHE A 78 5.51 10.38 3.69
C PHE A 78 6.43 10.96 4.79
N GLY A 79 7.09 10.11 5.59
CA GLY A 79 8.00 10.52 6.66
C GLY A 79 9.44 10.79 6.19
N GLY A 80 9.84 10.33 5.00
CA GLY A 80 11.17 10.58 4.42
C GLY A 80 11.37 11.96 3.78
N GLY A 81 10.38 12.86 3.87
CA GLY A 81 10.41 14.22 3.30
C GLY A 81 10.99 15.31 4.21
N ALA A 82 11.61 14.97 5.33
CA ALA A 82 12.26 15.95 6.21
C ALA A 82 13.49 15.36 6.92
N HIS A 83 14.64 15.42 6.24
CA HIS A 83 15.82 16.11 6.77
C HIS A 83 16.79 16.43 5.64
#